data_AF-A0A529VLS6-F1
#
_entry.id   AF-A0A529VLS6-F1
#
_cell.length_a   1.000
_cell.length_b   1.000
_cell.length_c   1.000
_cell.angle_alpha   90.00
_cell.angle_beta   90.00
_cell.angle_gamma   90.00
#
_symmetry.space_group_name_H-M   'P 1'
#
loop_
_entity.id
_entity.type
_entity.pdbx_description
1 polymer ?
#
loop_
_entity_poly.entity_id
_entity_poly.type
_entity_poly.pdbx_seq_one_letter_code
_entity_poly.pdbx_strand_id
1 'polypeptide(L)' 'MSSLQFPEAPADKKALEEGAVLSPRFDAAGLVTVVVTDAGDGMLLMVAHMNAEALALTLETGIAHY' A
#
# COMPACT_ATOMS: atom_id res chain seq x y z
N MET A 1 -4.59 -11.11 13.27
CA MET A 1 -5.26 -11.14 11.96
C MET A 1 -5.75 -9.73 11.70
N SER A 2 -5.23 -9.08 10.67
CA SER A 2 -5.59 -7.69 10.34
C SER A 2 -7.07 -7.60 9.95
N SER A 3 -7.74 -6.53 10.36
CA SER A 3 -9.16 -6.30 10.11
C SER A 3 -9.41 -5.49 8.85
N LEU A 4 -8.37 -4.83 8.34
CA LEU A 4 -8.45 -3.93 7.20
C LEU A 4 -8.35 -4.71 5.88
N GLN A 5 -9.35 -4.53 5.01
CA GLN A 5 -9.42 -5.16 3.68
C GLN A 5 -9.50 -4.09 2.61
N PHE A 6 -8.73 -4.28 1.54
CA PHE A 6 -8.72 -3.38 0.39
C PHE A 6 -9.78 -3.82 -0.63
N PRO A 7 -10.63 -2.91 -1.11
CA PRO A 7 -11.54 -3.21 -2.22
C PRO A 7 -10.77 -3.36 -3.53
N GLU A 8 -11.39 -3.99 -4.51
CA GLU A 8 -10.83 -4.12 -5.86
C GLU A 8 -10.60 -2.73 -6.49
N ALA A 9 -9.48 -2.57 -7.19
CA ALA A 9 -9.14 -1.32 -7.86
C ALA A 9 -10.19 -0.99 -8.94
N PRO A 10 -10.78 0.22 -8.94
CA PRO A 10 -11.77 0.61 -9.93
C PRO A 10 -11.14 0.68 -11.34
N ALA A 11 -11.95 0.39 -12.36
CA ALA A 11 -11.52 0.51 -13.76
C ALA A 11 -11.32 1.97 -14.20
N ASP A 12 -12.01 2.92 -13.55
CA ASP A 12 -11.82 4.34 -13.79
C ASP A 12 -10.54 4.83 -13.12
N LYS A 13 -9.59 5.32 -13.92
CA LYS A 13 -8.30 5.82 -13.42
C LYS A 13 -8.47 7.01 -12.49
N LYS A 14 -9.44 7.89 -12.75
CA LYS A 14 -9.66 9.05 -11.90
C LYS A 14 -10.12 8.62 -10.50
N ALA A 15 -11.03 7.65 -10.43
CA ALA A 15 -11.44 7.06 -9.17
C ALA A 15 -10.30 6.34 -8.44
N LEU A 16 -9.36 5.70 -9.16
CA LEU A 16 -8.21 5.02 -8.56
C LEU A 16 -7.19 6.00 -7.95
N GLU A 17 -6.85 7.05 -8.67
CA GLU A 17 -5.76 7.98 -8.28
C GLU A 17 -6.24 9.15 -7.40
N GLU A 18 -7.48 9.62 -7.59
CA GLU A 18 -8.03 10.80 -6.91
C GLU A 18 -9.25 10.48 -6.03
N GLY A 19 -9.61 9.21 -5.89
CA GLY A 19 -10.75 8.77 -5.08
C GLY A 19 -10.49 8.86 -3.58
N ALA A 20 -11.58 8.86 -2.80
CA ALA A 20 -11.51 8.84 -1.33
C ALA A 20 -11.26 7.43 -0.74
N VAL A 21 -11.34 6.39 -1.57
CA VAL A 21 -11.20 4.99 -1.16
C VAL A 21 -9.81 4.49 -1.52
N LEU A 22 -9.04 4.10 -0.51
CA LEU A 22 -7.75 3.45 -0.71
C LEU A 22 -7.98 2.07 -1.34
N SER A 23 -7.77 1.97 -2.66
CA SER A 23 -7.99 0.77 -3.47
C SER A 23 -6.72 0.40 -4.26
N PRO A 24 -5.64 -0.04 -3.58
CA PRO A 24 -4.35 -0.27 -4.23
C PRO A 24 -4.48 -1.31 -5.36
N ARG A 25 -3.87 -1.01 -6.50
CA ARG A 25 -3.82 -1.95 -7.63
C ARG A 25 -2.68 -2.94 -7.44
N PHE A 26 -2.99 -4.10 -6.87
CA PHE A 26 -2.07 -5.22 -6.79
C PHE A 26 -1.78 -5.81 -8.18
N ASP A 27 -0.56 -6.28 -8.39
CA ASP A 27 -0.16 -6.94 -9.62
C ASP A 27 -0.66 -8.40 -9.69
N ALA A 28 -0.25 -9.13 -10.73
CA ALA A 28 -0.64 -10.53 -10.92
C ALA A 28 -0.14 -11.48 -9.81
N ALA A 29 0.87 -11.07 -9.04
CA ALA A 29 1.38 -11.82 -7.88
C ALA A 29 0.69 -11.38 -6.57
N GLY A 30 -0.26 -10.44 -6.63
CA GLY A 30 -0.92 -9.90 -5.44
C GLY A 30 -0.05 -8.91 -4.66
N LEU A 31 0.92 -8.26 -5.33
CA LEU A 31 1.89 -7.37 -4.71
C LEU A 31 1.70 -5.92 -5.15
N VAL A 32 2.07 -4.99 -4.25
CA VAL A 32 2.21 -3.56 -4.54
C VAL A 32 3.64 -3.12 -4.20
N THR A 33 4.23 -2.28 -5.05
CA THR A 33 5.54 -1.68 -4.77
C THR A 33 5.42 -0.57 -3.74
N VAL A 34 6.30 -0.60 -2.74
CA VAL A 34 6.37 0.40 -1.68
C VAL A 34 7.77 1.00 -1.61
N VAL A 35 7.81 2.28 -1.28
CA VAL A 35 9.04 3.07 -1.15
C VAL A 35 9.06 3.68 0.24
N VAL A 36 10.12 3.40 1.01
CA VAL A 36 10.31 3.94 2.35
C VAL A 36 11.36 5.05 2.30
N THR A 37 11.00 6.20 2.84
CA THR A 37 11.87 7.36 2.97
C THR A 37 12.02 7.73 4.44
N ASP A 38 13.15 8.34 4.78
CA ASP A 38 13.31 9.01 6.07
C ASP A 38 12.29 10.16 6.18
N ALA A 39 11.67 10.32 7.35
CA ALA A 39 10.62 11.31 7.56
C ALA A 39 11.14 12.74 7.78
N GLY A 40 12.42 12.90 8.13
CA GLY A 40 13.05 14.19 8.38
C GLY A 40 13.59 14.85 7.11
N ASP A 41 14.21 14.09 6.22
CA ASP A 41 14.87 14.63 5.02
C ASP A 41 14.38 14.03 3.68
N GLY A 42 13.53 13.00 3.71
CA GLY A 42 13.03 12.33 2.51
C GLY A 42 14.05 11.40 1.84
N MET A 43 15.17 11.09 2.49
CA MET A 43 16.18 10.17 1.96
C MET A 43 15.55 8.80 1.70
N LEU A 44 15.77 8.26 0.50
CA LEU A 44 15.33 6.91 0.15
C LEU A 44 16.06 5.88 1.00
N LEU A 45 15.31 5.09 1.77
CA LEU A 45 15.84 4.03 2.63
C LEU A 45 15.69 2.64 1.99
N MET A 46 14.53 2.37 1.38
CA MET A 46 14.20 1.05 0.83
C MET A 46 13.16 1.12 -0.28
N VAL A 47 13.25 0.19 -1.23
CA VAL A 47 12.17 -0.19 -2.15
C VAL A 47 11.85 -1.66 -1.92
N ALA A 48 10.58 -2.00 -1.75
CA ALA A 48 10.13 -3.36 -1.49
C ALA A 48 8.74 -3.61 -2.10
N HIS A 49 8.21 -4.81 -1.88
CA HIS A 49 6.85 -5.18 -2.27
C HIS A 49 6.07 -5.64 -1.05
N MET A 50 4.79 -5.32 -0.99
CA MET A 50 3.87 -5.77 0.06
C MET A 50 2.68 -6.49 -0.58
N ASN A 51 2.21 -7.56 0.05
CA ASN A 51 0.88 -8.09 -0.23
C ASN A 51 -0.20 -7.30 0.55
N ALA A 52 -1.47 -7.64 0.34
CA ALA A 52 -2.59 -6.99 1.04
C ALA A 52 -2.50 -7.11 2.57
N GLU A 53 -2.03 -8.24 3.11
CA GLU A 53 -1.92 -8.43 4.57
C GLU A 53 -0.82 -7.55 5.18
N ALA A 54 0.36 -7.50 4.57
CA ALA A 54 1.49 -6.70 5.00
C ALA A 54 1.15 -5.19 4.97
N LEU A 55 0.46 -4.74 3.92
CA LEU A 55 0.01 -3.35 3.84
C LEU A 55 -1.03 -3.03 4.92
N ALA A 56 -1.98 -3.94 5.17
CA ALA A 56 -3.01 -3.77 6.19
C ALA A 56 -2.41 -3.70 7.61
N LEU A 57 -1.48 -4.60 7.94
CA LEU A 57 -0.73 -4.56 9.20
C LEU A 57 0.09 -3.27 9.34
N THR A 58 0.72 -2.82 8.25
CA THR A 58 1.50 -1.56 8.26
C THR A 58 0.65 -0.36 8.64
N LEU A 59 -0.59 -0.28 8.12
CA LEU A 59 -1.53 0.78 8.48
C LEU A 59 -2.06 0.65 9.91
N GLU A 60 -2.35 -0.57 10.36
CA GLU A 60 -2.91 -0.81 11.70
C GLU A 60 -1.88 -0.61 12.82
N THR A 61 -0.64 -1.07 12.64
CA THR A 61 0.39 -1.00 13.69
C THR A 61 1.28 0.23 13.58
N GLY A 62 1.31 0.90 12.43
CA GLY A 62 2.26 1.97 12.14
C GLY A 62 3.72 1.49 11.99
N ILE A 63 3.93 0.20 11.71
CA ILE A 63 5.26 -0.42 11.55
C ILE A 63 5.30 -1.06 10.17
N ALA A 64 6.37 -0.86 9.40
CA ALA A 64 6.48 -1.47 8.06
C ALA A 64 6.54 -3.01 8.13
N HIS A 65 5.65 -3.68 7.41
CA HIS A 65 5.61 -5.13 7.17
C HIS A 65 5.74 -5.40 5.67
N TYR A 66 6.36 -6.51 5.25
CA TYR A 66 6.56 -6.87 3.83
C TYR A 66 6.14 -8.31 3.55
#